data_AF-V5GH16-F1
#
_entry.id   AF-V5GH16-F1
#
_cell.length_a   1.000
_cell.length_b   1.000
_cell.length_c   1.000
_cell.angle_alpha   90.00
_cell.angle_beta   90.00
_cell.angle_gamma   90.00
#
_symmetry.space_group_name_H-M   'P 1'
#
loop_
_entity.id
_entity.type
_entity.pdbx_description
1 polymer ?
#
loop_
_entity_poly.entity_id
_entity_poly.type
_entity_poly.pdbx_seq_one_letter_code
_entity_poly.pdbx_strand_id
1 'polypeptide(L)'
;MRAVLVVPFLLAAAVAAPATDEEEQCDPTKCKGSQNCMCASIKPPNGIEAKDMPQLVMLAFEGAVNAVNMPFYRELMDTTDRKNKQSGCKIGTTFFVNHEYLDYSAVHELHNRGSEIALRSITLNGTMAYWSNLDTDGWKAEIVGERDLLATQAAIPASEIYGMQAPLLTTGGDKSFKMIKEAGLLYDASIPHNRV
;
A
#
# COMPACT_ATOMS: atom_id res chain seq x y z
N MET A 1 -67.76 19.37 33.22
CA MET A 1 -67.01 20.04 32.12
C MET A 1 -65.61 19.48 32.12
N ARG A 2 -65.14 18.93 30.99
CA ARG A 2 -63.86 18.22 30.87
C ARG A 2 -62.70 19.22 30.88
N ALA A 3 -61.74 19.05 31.78
CA ALA A 3 -60.49 19.79 31.77
C ALA A 3 -59.56 19.20 30.69
N VAL A 4 -59.11 20.03 29.76
CA VAL A 4 -58.13 19.67 28.73
C VAL A 4 -56.76 20.12 29.22
N LEU A 5 -55.86 19.15 29.42
CA LEU A 5 -54.46 19.37 29.77
C LEU A 5 -53.66 19.52 28.46
N VAL A 6 -53.11 20.71 28.22
CA VAL A 6 -52.20 20.96 27.09
C VAL A 6 -50.78 20.91 27.61
N VAL A 7 -50.03 19.88 27.20
CA VAL A 7 -48.59 19.77 27.49
C VAL A 7 -47.83 20.35 26.29
N PRO A 8 -46.98 21.37 26.46
CA PRO A 8 -46.21 21.90 25.35
C PRO A 8 -45.05 20.96 25.06
N PHE A 9 -45.03 20.37 23.87
CA PHE A 9 -43.85 19.68 23.36
C PHE A 9 -42.82 20.72 22.92
N LEU A 10 -41.79 20.92 23.74
CA LEU A 10 -40.58 21.65 23.33
C LEU A 10 -39.76 20.73 22.41
N LEU A 11 -39.84 20.98 21.10
CA LEU A 11 -38.94 20.38 20.12
C LEU A 11 -37.57 21.07 20.24
N ALA A 12 -36.61 20.45 20.91
CA ALA A 12 -35.23 20.87 20.85
C ALA A 12 -34.60 20.31 19.56
N ALA A 13 -34.45 21.15 18.54
CA ALA A 13 -33.67 20.80 17.35
C ALA A 13 -32.18 20.85 17.72
N ALA A 14 -31.56 19.69 17.92
CA ALA A 14 -30.12 19.58 18.00
C ALA A 14 -29.54 19.78 16.60
N VAL A 15 -29.05 20.99 16.31
CA VAL A 15 -28.28 21.27 15.11
C VAL A 15 -26.91 20.61 15.31
N ALA A 16 -26.71 19.43 14.74
CA ALA A 16 -25.39 18.83 14.64
C ALA A 16 -24.55 19.74 13.74
N ALA A 17 -23.52 20.37 14.32
CA ALA A 17 -22.53 21.07 13.52
C ALA A 17 -21.84 20.07 12.58
N PRO A 18 -21.58 20.43 11.31
CA PRO A 18 -20.77 19.58 10.44
C PRO A 18 -19.40 19.40 11.09
N ALA A 19 -18.95 18.14 11.20
CA ALA A 19 -17.57 17.86 11.57
C ALA A 19 -16.68 18.55 10.55
N THR A 20 -15.94 19.56 11.00
CA THR A 20 -14.83 20.09 10.23
C THR A 20 -13.75 19.03 10.32
N ASP A 21 -13.57 18.26 9.24
CA ASP A 21 -12.41 17.40 9.05
C ASP A 21 -11.18 18.31 8.85
N GLU A 22 -10.74 18.97 9.93
CA GLU A 22 -9.38 19.48 9.99
C GLU A 22 -8.48 18.26 10.14
N GLU A 23 -7.69 17.95 9.11
CA GLU A 23 -6.60 16.99 9.23
C GLU A 23 -5.76 17.37 10.46
N GLU A 24 -5.88 16.59 11.55
CA GLU A 24 -5.10 16.79 12.77
C GLU A 24 -3.63 16.69 12.35
N GLN A 25 -2.90 17.80 12.42
CA GLN A 25 -1.47 17.80 12.14
C GLN A 25 -0.80 16.75 13.02
N CYS A 26 0.04 15.91 12.42
CA CYS A 26 0.67 14.80 13.13
C CYS A 26 1.41 15.29 14.38
N ASP A 27 1.00 14.79 15.55
CA ASP A 27 1.62 15.11 16.82
C ASP A 27 2.84 14.19 17.05
N PRO A 28 4.08 14.69 16.93
CA PRO A 28 5.28 13.87 17.12
C PRO A 28 5.47 13.41 18.58
N THR A 29 4.69 13.91 19.53
CA THR A 29 4.66 13.43 20.92
C THR A 29 3.81 12.16 21.06
N LYS A 30 2.78 11.99 20.23
CA LYS A 30 1.92 10.80 20.18
C LYS A 30 2.42 9.75 19.18
N CYS A 31 2.95 10.18 18.04
CA CYS A 31 3.45 9.29 16.98
C CYS A 31 4.94 8.97 17.20
N LYS A 32 5.23 7.82 17.83
CA LYS A 32 6.59 7.38 18.14
C LYS A 32 7.02 6.20 17.28
N GLY A 33 8.28 6.24 16.81
CA GLY A 33 8.87 5.15 16.03
C GLY A 33 8.92 3.81 16.79
N SER A 34 9.07 3.84 18.11
CA SER A 34 8.97 2.65 18.98
C SER A 34 7.58 1.97 18.96
N GLN A 35 6.58 2.64 18.39
CA GLN A 35 5.21 2.16 18.21
C GLN A 35 4.86 1.99 16.72
N ASN A 36 5.87 1.86 15.84
CA ASN A 36 5.71 1.78 14.39
C ASN A 36 4.93 2.97 13.80
N CYS A 37 5.09 4.17 14.38
CA CYS A 37 4.47 5.39 13.88
C CYS A 37 5.56 6.42 13.54
N MET A 38 5.45 7.04 12.36
CA MET A 38 6.30 8.15 11.97
C MET A 38 5.48 9.21 11.22
N CYS A 39 5.58 10.47 11.67
CA CYS A 39 5.02 11.60 10.94
C CYS A 39 5.79 11.83 9.63
N ALA A 40 5.08 12.28 8.59
CA ALA A 40 5.72 12.70 7.34
C ALA A 40 6.79 13.78 7.60
N SER A 41 7.99 13.57 7.09
CA SER A 41 9.16 14.41 7.37
C SER A 41 10.22 14.24 6.28
N ILE A 42 10.91 15.33 5.95
CA ILE A 42 12.11 15.31 5.09
C ILE A 42 13.40 15.02 5.86
N LYS A 43 13.34 15.01 7.20
CA LYS A 43 14.48 14.69 8.06
C LYS A 43 14.65 13.17 8.15
N PRO A 44 15.90 12.66 8.21
CA PRO A 44 16.14 11.25 8.44
C PRO A 44 15.45 10.73 9.72
N PRO A 45 15.04 9.45 9.75
CA PRO A 45 14.39 8.85 10.90
C PRO A 45 15.31 8.76 12.12
N ASN A 46 14.73 8.65 13.32
CA ASN A 46 15.47 8.42 14.57
C ASN A 46 16.56 9.45 14.91
N GLY A 47 16.52 10.64 14.32
CA GLY A 47 17.47 11.73 14.63
C GLY A 47 18.88 11.49 14.12
N ILE A 48 19.09 10.57 13.18
CA ILE A 48 20.38 10.40 12.51
C ILE A 48 20.64 11.59 11.58
N GLU A 49 21.91 11.98 11.46
CA GLU A 49 22.32 13.02 10.52
C GLU A 49 22.28 12.48 9.09
N ALA A 50 21.96 13.34 8.12
CA ALA A 50 21.85 12.92 6.71
C ALA A 50 23.15 12.32 6.17
N LYS A 51 24.30 12.79 6.64
CA LYS A 51 25.63 12.26 6.27
C LYS A 51 25.88 10.82 6.76
N ASP A 52 25.17 10.40 7.79
CA ASP A 52 25.32 9.08 8.43
C ASP A 52 24.22 8.11 7.98
N MET A 53 23.19 8.59 7.26
CA MET A 53 22.10 7.79 6.73
C MET A 53 22.52 7.01 5.47
N PRO A 54 22.38 5.68 5.43
CA PRO A 54 22.54 4.92 4.21
C PRO A 54 21.53 5.35 3.14
N GLN A 55 22.00 5.64 1.92
CA GLN A 55 21.11 5.86 0.80
C GLN A 55 20.46 4.54 0.39
N LEU A 56 19.16 4.42 0.65
CA LEU A 56 18.36 3.30 0.18
C LEU A 56 17.89 3.58 -1.26
N VAL A 57 17.91 2.55 -2.10
CA VAL A 57 17.38 2.59 -3.47
C VAL A 57 16.45 1.40 -3.62
N MET A 58 15.17 1.65 -3.90
CA MET A 58 14.17 0.62 -4.17
C MET A 58 14.08 0.44 -5.68
N LEU A 59 14.55 -0.71 -6.18
CA LEU A 59 14.39 -1.08 -7.58
C LEU A 59 13.07 -1.84 -7.73
N ALA A 60 12.07 -1.17 -8.29
CA ALA A 60 10.73 -1.70 -8.45
C ALA A 60 10.34 -1.90 -9.92
N PHE A 61 9.60 -2.97 -10.20
CA PHE A 61 9.00 -3.24 -11.50
C PHE A 61 7.48 -3.35 -11.34
N GLU A 62 6.74 -2.84 -12.32
CA GLU A 62 5.29 -2.84 -12.32
C GLU A 62 4.78 -3.68 -13.50
N GLY A 63 3.70 -4.43 -13.27
CA GLY A 63 2.98 -5.15 -14.32
C GLY A 63 3.18 -6.67 -14.29
N ALA A 64 2.66 -7.34 -15.32
CA ALA A 64 2.63 -8.79 -15.41
C ALA A 64 4.03 -9.38 -15.65
N VAL A 65 4.49 -10.24 -14.74
CA VAL A 65 5.68 -11.08 -14.92
C VAL A 65 5.32 -12.28 -15.80
N ASN A 66 6.09 -12.51 -16.86
CA ASN A 66 5.84 -13.59 -17.82
C ASN A 66 7.13 -14.00 -18.58
N ALA A 67 6.99 -14.94 -19.51
CA ALA A 67 8.11 -15.47 -20.29
C ALA A 67 8.90 -14.42 -21.08
N VAL A 68 8.32 -13.25 -21.39
CA VAL A 68 8.97 -12.19 -22.17
C VAL A 68 9.98 -11.41 -21.31
N ASN A 69 9.62 -11.08 -20.06
CA ASN A 69 10.44 -10.25 -19.19
C ASN A 69 11.33 -11.03 -18.21
N MET A 70 11.00 -12.30 -17.93
CA MET A 70 11.80 -13.16 -17.06
C MET A 70 13.28 -13.32 -17.47
N PRO A 71 13.66 -13.41 -18.77
CA PRO A 71 15.08 -13.45 -19.15
C PRO A 71 15.86 -12.23 -18.63
N PHE A 72 15.26 -11.03 -18.72
CA PHE A 72 15.86 -9.81 -18.20
C PHE A 72 15.94 -9.81 -16.66
N TYR A 73 14.88 -10.24 -15.97
CA TYR A 73 14.90 -10.31 -14.50
C TYR A 73 15.94 -11.31 -13.99
N ARG A 74 16.11 -12.46 -14.65
CA ARG A 74 17.17 -13.42 -14.32
C ARG A 74 18.55 -12.81 -14.54
N GLU A 75 18.81 -12.16 -15.68
CA GLU A 75 20.09 -11.47 -15.92
C GLU A 75 20.38 -10.39 -14.86
N LEU A 76 19.35 -9.67 -14.43
CA LEU A 76 19.46 -8.65 -13.40
C LEU A 76 19.88 -9.24 -12.04
N MET A 77 19.29 -10.37 -11.65
CA MET A 77 19.41 -10.96 -10.31
C MET A 77 20.47 -12.07 -10.19
N ASP A 78 20.83 -12.75 -11.28
CA ASP A 78 21.73 -13.92 -11.25
C ASP A 78 23.21 -13.51 -11.14
N THR A 79 23.55 -12.26 -11.46
CA THR A 79 24.92 -11.77 -11.28
C THR A 79 25.32 -11.77 -9.79
N THR A 80 26.53 -12.24 -9.52
CA THR A 80 27.13 -12.18 -8.18
C THR A 80 27.76 -10.82 -7.85
N ASP A 81 27.84 -9.94 -8.84
CA ASP A 81 28.62 -8.70 -8.75
C ASP A 81 27.77 -7.54 -8.20
N ARG A 82 26.44 -7.63 -8.31
CA ARG A 82 25.51 -6.64 -7.77
C ARG A 82 25.20 -6.93 -6.30
N LYS A 83 25.97 -6.28 -5.42
CA LYS A 83 25.85 -6.41 -3.97
C LYS A 83 25.71 -5.06 -3.29
N ASN A 84 24.94 -5.05 -2.20
CA ASN A 84 24.89 -3.92 -1.29
C ASN A 84 26.27 -3.71 -0.66
N LYS A 85 26.87 -2.52 -0.86
CA LYS A 85 28.28 -2.24 -0.50
C LYS A 85 28.62 -2.54 0.96
N GLN A 86 27.68 -2.26 1.87
CA GLN A 86 27.93 -2.37 3.31
C GLN A 86 27.64 -3.77 3.87
N SER A 87 26.58 -4.44 3.39
CA SER A 87 26.22 -5.78 3.89
C SER A 87 26.84 -6.92 3.10
N GLY A 88 27.27 -6.68 1.85
CA GLY A 88 27.71 -7.73 0.93
C GLY A 88 26.60 -8.65 0.43
N CYS A 89 25.35 -8.44 0.85
CA CYS A 89 24.19 -9.18 0.37
C CYS A 89 23.91 -8.82 -1.11
N LYS A 90 23.26 -9.73 -1.84
CA LYS A 90 22.71 -9.44 -3.17
C LYS A 90 21.76 -8.22 -3.09
N ILE A 91 21.61 -7.50 -4.19
CA ILE A 91 20.58 -6.46 -4.28
C ILE A 91 19.18 -7.10 -4.21
N GLY A 92 18.22 -6.36 -3.63
CA GLY A 92 16.81 -6.74 -3.64
C GLY A 92 16.05 -6.02 -4.75
N THR A 93 14.90 -6.55 -5.12
CA THR A 93 13.95 -5.95 -6.07
C THR A 93 12.52 -6.19 -5.60
N THR A 94 11.62 -5.26 -5.93
CA THR A 94 10.19 -5.35 -5.62
C THR A 94 9.39 -5.42 -6.91
N PHE A 95 8.43 -6.34 -7.00
CA PHE A 95 7.54 -6.48 -8.15
C PHE A 95 6.10 -6.17 -7.72
N PHE A 96 5.55 -5.07 -8.21
CA PHE A 96 4.12 -4.76 -8.11
C PHE A 96 3.40 -5.44 -9.28
N VAL A 97 2.99 -6.69 -9.07
CA VAL A 97 2.38 -7.53 -10.10
C VAL A 97 0.87 -7.30 -10.18
N ASN A 98 0.31 -7.46 -11.38
CA ASN A 98 -1.13 -7.52 -11.61
C ASN A 98 -1.50 -8.94 -12.09
N HIS A 99 -2.76 -9.36 -11.92
CA HIS A 99 -3.21 -10.71 -12.31
C HIS A 99 -3.18 -10.96 -13.83
N GLU A 100 -3.67 -10.03 -14.64
CA GLU A 100 -3.81 -10.25 -16.09
C GLU A 100 -2.45 -10.55 -16.76
N TYR A 101 -2.38 -11.65 -17.51
CA TYR A 101 -1.18 -12.18 -18.18
C TYR A 101 -0.01 -12.61 -17.27
N LEU A 102 -0.27 -12.78 -15.97
CA LEU A 102 0.74 -13.18 -15.00
C LEU A 102 1.07 -14.68 -15.09
N ASP A 103 2.36 -14.99 -15.17
CA ASP A 103 2.87 -16.35 -14.96
C ASP A 103 3.19 -16.55 -13.48
N TYR A 104 2.31 -17.23 -12.76
CA TYR A 104 2.48 -17.50 -11.33
C TYR A 104 3.72 -18.35 -11.01
N SER A 105 4.19 -19.20 -11.93
CA SER A 105 5.41 -19.98 -11.73
C SER A 105 6.65 -19.08 -11.81
N ALA A 106 6.64 -18.13 -12.73
CA ALA A 106 7.68 -17.10 -12.82
C ALA A 106 7.71 -16.21 -11.57
N VAL A 107 6.54 -15.81 -11.06
CA VAL A 107 6.44 -15.03 -9.81
C VAL A 107 6.96 -15.82 -8.60
N HIS A 108 6.63 -17.11 -8.50
CA HIS A 108 7.19 -18.01 -7.48
C HIS A 108 8.72 -18.07 -7.56
N GLU A 109 9.28 -18.14 -8.77
CA GLU A 109 10.74 -18.11 -8.97
C GLU A 109 11.35 -16.79 -8.46
N LEU A 110 10.75 -15.64 -8.78
CA LEU A 110 11.24 -14.34 -8.30
C LEU A 110 11.23 -14.26 -6.78
N HIS A 111 10.14 -14.69 -6.13
CA HIS A 111 10.02 -14.72 -4.68
C HIS A 111 11.10 -15.61 -4.02
N ASN A 112 11.26 -16.85 -4.51
CA ASN A 112 12.30 -17.78 -4.01
C ASN A 112 13.73 -17.26 -4.20
N ARG A 113 13.94 -16.32 -5.14
CA ARG A 113 15.24 -15.66 -5.37
C ARG A 113 15.46 -14.45 -4.47
N GLY A 114 14.52 -14.12 -3.58
CA GLY A 114 14.63 -13.05 -2.60
C GLY A 114 14.05 -11.71 -3.06
N SER A 115 13.28 -11.70 -4.16
CA SER A 115 12.51 -10.52 -4.56
C SER A 115 11.24 -10.41 -3.73
N GLU A 116 10.87 -9.18 -3.40
CA GLU A 116 9.58 -8.88 -2.82
C GLU A 116 8.50 -8.92 -3.92
N ILE A 117 7.38 -9.57 -3.63
CA ILE A 117 6.19 -9.59 -4.49
C ILE A 117 5.09 -8.79 -3.79
N ALA A 118 4.61 -7.75 -4.45
CA ALA A 118 3.62 -6.80 -3.97
C ALA A 118 2.45 -6.66 -4.95
N LEU A 119 1.36 -6.10 -4.47
CA LEU A 119 0.04 -6.12 -5.12
C LEU A 119 -0.17 -4.91 -6.04
N ARG A 120 -0.81 -5.11 -7.19
CA ARG A 120 -1.19 -4.06 -8.15
C ARG A 120 -2.57 -4.28 -8.78
N SER A 121 -3.45 -5.01 -8.11
CA SER A 121 -4.84 -5.33 -8.47
C SER A 121 -5.02 -6.47 -9.48
N ILE A 122 -6.20 -7.08 -9.42
CA ILE A 122 -6.61 -8.12 -10.36
C ILE A 122 -6.91 -7.50 -11.73
N THR A 123 -7.79 -6.50 -11.79
CA THR A 123 -8.37 -6.07 -13.07
C THR A 123 -7.51 -5.07 -13.83
N LEU A 124 -6.61 -4.35 -13.14
CA LEU A 124 -5.80 -3.28 -13.70
C LEU A 124 -6.62 -2.29 -14.56
N ASN A 125 -7.86 -1.99 -14.14
CA ASN A 125 -8.75 -1.06 -14.83
C ASN A 125 -8.03 0.24 -15.24
N GLY A 126 -8.12 0.59 -16.53
CA GLY A 126 -7.44 1.75 -17.12
C GLY A 126 -8.06 3.12 -16.81
N THR A 127 -9.06 3.20 -15.92
CA THR A 127 -9.77 4.44 -15.64
C THR A 127 -9.51 4.91 -14.21
N MET A 128 -8.94 6.10 -14.02
CA MET A 128 -8.72 6.68 -12.67
C MET A 128 -10.02 6.75 -11.85
N ALA A 129 -11.14 7.09 -12.50
CA ALA A 129 -12.45 7.16 -11.85
C ALA A 129 -12.96 5.82 -11.33
N TYR A 130 -12.47 4.68 -11.83
CA TYR A 130 -12.78 3.39 -11.23
C TYR A 130 -12.18 3.33 -9.83
N TRP A 131 -10.86 3.52 -9.73
CA TRP A 131 -10.09 3.42 -8.49
C TRP A 131 -10.52 4.43 -7.43
N SER A 132 -10.74 5.69 -7.81
CA SER A 132 -11.15 6.72 -6.85
C SER A 132 -12.58 6.53 -6.31
N ASN A 133 -13.45 5.84 -7.06
CA ASN A 133 -14.85 5.64 -6.67
C ASN A 133 -15.12 4.31 -5.96
N LEU A 134 -14.21 3.32 -6.05
CA LEU A 134 -14.33 2.06 -5.32
C LEU A 134 -14.58 2.31 -3.83
N ASP A 135 -15.50 1.54 -3.24
CA ASP A 135 -15.62 1.44 -1.79
C ASP A 135 -14.54 0.51 -1.21
N THR A 136 -14.48 0.42 0.12
CA THR A 136 -13.48 -0.41 0.81
C THR A 136 -13.56 -1.88 0.37
N ASP A 137 -14.76 -2.41 0.12
CA ASP A 137 -14.92 -3.81 -0.29
C ASP A 137 -14.53 -4.02 -1.77
N GLY A 138 -14.77 -3.04 -2.64
CA GLY A 138 -14.21 -3.02 -4.00
C GLY A 138 -12.68 -3.02 -4.00
N TRP A 139 -12.05 -2.22 -3.13
CA TRP A 139 -10.60 -2.26 -2.94
C TRP A 139 -10.12 -3.61 -2.41
N LYS A 140 -10.86 -4.26 -1.49
CA LYS A 140 -10.52 -5.61 -1.02
C LYS A 140 -10.60 -6.63 -2.14
N ALA A 141 -11.65 -6.58 -2.96
CA ALA A 141 -11.83 -7.50 -4.07
C ALA A 141 -10.64 -7.42 -5.05
N GLU A 142 -10.13 -6.22 -5.32
CA GLU A 142 -8.98 -6.00 -6.20
C GLU A 142 -7.65 -6.40 -5.57
N ILE A 143 -7.37 -5.97 -4.33
CA ILE A 143 -6.03 -6.10 -3.74
C ILE A 143 -5.90 -7.37 -2.91
N VAL A 144 -6.86 -7.64 -2.01
CA VAL A 144 -6.83 -8.85 -1.18
C VAL A 144 -7.13 -10.09 -2.03
N GLY A 145 -8.04 -9.97 -3.00
CA GLY A 145 -8.27 -11.03 -3.98
C GLY A 145 -7.01 -11.41 -4.76
N GLU A 146 -6.20 -10.43 -5.16
CA GLU A 146 -4.91 -10.69 -5.79
C GLU A 146 -3.93 -11.39 -4.84
N ARG A 147 -3.89 -10.97 -3.56
CA ARG A 147 -3.06 -11.65 -2.55
C ARG A 147 -3.43 -13.12 -2.41
N ASP A 148 -4.71 -13.44 -2.41
CA ASP A 148 -5.19 -14.83 -2.33
C ASP A 148 -4.82 -15.63 -3.60
N LEU A 149 -4.88 -15.00 -4.78
CA LEU A 149 -4.40 -15.62 -6.02
C LEU A 149 -2.90 -15.88 -5.99
N LEU A 150 -2.08 -14.92 -5.58
CA LEU A 150 -0.63 -15.12 -5.45
C LEU A 150 -0.31 -16.20 -4.41
N ALA A 151 -1.01 -16.21 -3.28
CA ALA A 151 -0.77 -17.19 -2.24
C ALA A 151 -1.10 -18.62 -2.67
N THR A 152 -2.16 -18.78 -3.46
CA THR A 152 -2.60 -20.10 -3.93
C THR A 152 -1.89 -20.55 -5.21
N GLN A 153 -1.81 -19.68 -6.22
CA GLN A 153 -1.33 -20.03 -7.55
C GLN A 153 0.20 -19.91 -7.69
N ALA A 154 0.82 -18.94 -7.02
CA ALA A 154 2.29 -18.81 -6.95
C ALA A 154 2.87 -19.43 -5.67
N ALA A 155 2.07 -20.05 -4.81
CA ALA A 155 2.52 -20.70 -3.58
C ALA A 155 3.42 -19.82 -2.69
N ILE A 156 3.16 -18.51 -2.65
CA ILE A 156 3.85 -17.56 -1.77
C ILE A 156 3.07 -17.45 -0.46
N PRO A 157 3.69 -17.52 0.73
CA PRO A 157 2.98 -17.29 1.98
C PRO A 157 2.28 -15.93 1.97
N ALA A 158 0.97 -15.86 2.21
CA ALA A 158 0.22 -14.60 2.19
C ALA A 158 0.78 -13.55 3.18
N SER A 159 1.43 -14.00 4.27
CA SER A 159 2.12 -13.14 5.24
C SER A 159 3.36 -12.44 4.68
N GLU A 160 3.91 -12.92 3.56
CA GLU A 160 5.06 -12.32 2.86
C GLU A 160 4.63 -11.39 1.72
N ILE A 161 3.32 -11.22 1.51
CA ILE A 161 2.73 -10.31 0.52
C ILE A 161 2.04 -9.15 1.25
N TYR A 162 2.80 -8.10 1.50
CA TYR A 162 2.40 -7.02 2.40
C TYR A 162 2.47 -5.61 1.81
N GLY A 163 3.00 -5.45 0.61
CA GLY A 163 3.03 -4.18 -0.11
C GLY A 163 1.92 -4.07 -1.15
N MET A 164 1.49 -2.84 -1.45
CA MET A 164 0.69 -2.57 -2.63
C MET A 164 1.08 -1.28 -3.33
N GLN A 165 0.70 -1.20 -4.60
CA GLN A 165 0.72 0.02 -5.39
C GLN A 165 -0.54 0.07 -6.25
N ALA A 166 -1.36 1.09 -6.05
CA ALA A 166 -2.59 1.32 -6.77
C ALA A 166 -2.30 1.57 -8.27
N PRO A 167 -3.11 0.99 -9.17
CA PRO A 167 -3.03 1.29 -10.59
C PRO A 167 -3.21 2.78 -10.88
N LEU A 168 -2.49 3.27 -11.89
CA LEU A 168 -2.45 4.69 -12.27
C LEU A 168 -2.07 5.63 -11.13
N LEU A 169 -1.46 5.11 -10.05
CA LEU A 169 -1.14 5.85 -8.82
C LEU A 169 -2.38 6.56 -8.24
N THR A 170 -3.56 5.97 -8.44
CA THR A 170 -4.85 6.55 -8.02
C THR A 170 -5.39 5.81 -6.81
N THR A 171 -5.31 6.43 -5.63
CA THR A 171 -5.85 5.86 -4.38
C THR A 171 -7.37 6.08 -4.26
N GLY A 172 -8.00 5.34 -3.34
CA GLY A 172 -9.41 5.51 -2.99
C GLY A 172 -9.64 6.48 -1.83
N GLY A 173 -8.66 7.33 -1.52
CA GLY A 173 -8.60 8.09 -0.26
C GLY A 173 -8.70 7.15 0.95
N ASP A 174 -9.46 7.54 1.97
CA ASP A 174 -9.64 6.75 3.19
C ASP A 174 -10.13 5.33 2.95
N LYS A 175 -10.89 5.09 1.87
CA LYS A 175 -11.46 3.78 1.57
C LYS A 175 -10.37 2.74 1.26
N SER A 176 -9.33 3.12 0.51
CA SER A 176 -8.19 2.24 0.22
C SER A 176 -7.29 2.07 1.44
N PHE A 177 -7.06 3.13 2.24
CA PHE A 177 -6.27 3.01 3.47
C PHE A 177 -6.97 2.21 4.57
N LYS A 178 -8.30 2.30 4.66
CA LYS A 178 -9.11 1.43 5.51
C LYS A 178 -8.96 -0.04 5.09
N MET A 179 -8.99 -0.32 3.78
CA MET A 179 -8.73 -1.66 3.26
C MET A 179 -7.33 -2.15 3.65
N ILE A 180 -6.28 -1.36 3.43
CA ILE A 180 -4.89 -1.69 3.78
C ILE A 180 -4.80 -2.10 5.25
N LYS A 181 -5.39 -1.29 6.15
CA LYS A 181 -5.42 -1.55 7.59
C LYS A 181 -6.16 -2.84 7.94
N GLU A 182 -7.36 -3.04 7.37
CA GLU A 182 -8.18 -4.24 7.64
C GLU A 182 -7.53 -5.51 7.08
N ALA A 183 -6.82 -5.42 5.96
CA ALA A 183 -6.13 -6.53 5.31
C ALA A 183 -4.76 -6.86 5.94
N GLY A 184 -4.25 -6.01 6.83
CA GLY A 184 -2.93 -6.16 7.45
C GLY A 184 -1.77 -5.93 6.47
N LEU A 185 -1.96 -5.11 5.42
CA LEU A 185 -0.87 -4.69 4.56
C LEU A 185 0.01 -3.66 5.28
N LEU A 186 1.31 -3.67 4.99
CA LEU A 186 2.30 -2.84 5.68
C LEU A 186 2.50 -1.48 5.04
N TYR A 187 2.38 -1.37 3.71
CA TYR A 187 2.63 -0.11 3.02
C TYR A 187 1.85 0.01 1.70
N ASP A 188 1.68 1.27 1.28
CA ASP A 188 1.22 1.69 -0.04
C ASP A 188 2.31 2.54 -0.70
N ALA A 189 2.59 2.30 -1.98
CA ALA A 189 3.57 3.03 -2.78
C ALA A 189 2.94 3.89 -3.88
N SER A 190 1.72 4.40 -3.64
CA SER A 190 0.89 5.03 -4.69
C SER A 190 0.86 6.54 -4.65
N ILE A 191 1.34 7.18 -3.58
CA ILE A 191 1.25 8.63 -3.40
C ILE A 191 2.59 9.27 -3.79
N PRO A 192 2.72 9.87 -5.00
CA PRO A 192 3.89 10.64 -5.35
C PRO A 192 3.94 11.96 -4.57
N HIS A 193 5.12 12.36 -4.13
CA HIS A 193 5.38 13.68 -3.59
C HIS A 193 6.14 14.52 -4.62
N ASN A 194 5.63 15.71 -4.93
CA ASN A 194 6.31 16.65 -5.82
C ASN A 194 7.59 17.16 -5.15
N ARG A 195 8.70 17.20 -5.89
CA ARG A 195 9.90 17.90 -5.43
C ARG A 195 9.62 19.40 -5.48
N VAL A 196 9.39 20.00 -4.32
CA VAL A 196 9.31 21.46 -4.13
C VAL A 196 10.69 22.06 -3.90
#